data_AF-A0A6L8TC14-F1
#
_entry.id   AF-A0A6L8TC14-F1
#
_cell.length_a   1.000
_cell.length_b   1.000
_cell.length_c   1.000
_cell.angle_alpha   90.00
_cell.angle_beta   90.00
_cell.angle_gamma   90.00
#
_symmetry.space_group_name_H-M   'P 1'
#
loop_
_entity.id
_entity.type
_entity.pdbx_description
1 polymer ?
#
loop_
_entity_poly.entity_id
_entity_poly.type
_entity_poly.pdbx_seq_one_letter_code
_entity_poly.pdbx_strand_id
1 'polypeptide(L)'
;MLITDIINILGNEFSSIYCVNRQDQYIQIYRHLNENTELDELMNEKKTYETVIQKYIETNVFEEDRNKMLVATDFNNICKQLQLVSQFTIHYRIKNGNDILRYRMKCARIGNADTFEKIVFAFASEDSDIRLDELGIMNLSSTGEKRKSIFSLLIK
;
A
#
# COMPACT_ATOMS: atom_id res chain seq x y z
N MET A 1 4.32 -17.35 -11.01
CA MET A 1 3.89 -16.95 -9.65
C MET A 1 2.57 -16.23 -9.82
N LEU A 2 1.50 -16.72 -9.21
CA LEU A 2 0.19 -16.07 -9.28
C LEU A 2 0.17 -14.89 -8.32
N ILE A 3 -0.68 -13.90 -8.59
CA ILE A 3 -0.83 -12.71 -7.74
C ILE A 3 -1.24 -13.07 -6.31
N THR A 4 -2.04 -14.13 -6.17
CA THR A 4 -2.45 -14.71 -4.89
C THR A 4 -1.27 -15.25 -4.09
N ASP A 5 -0.27 -15.83 -4.76
CA ASP A 5 0.95 -16.31 -4.10
C ASP A 5 1.77 -15.13 -3.56
N ILE A 6 1.84 -14.03 -4.32
CA ILE A 6 2.56 -12.82 -3.88
C ILE A 6 1.86 -12.17 -2.69
N ILE A 7 0.53 -12.09 -2.70
CA ILE A 7 -0.25 -11.55 -1.57
C ILE A 7 -0.07 -12.43 -0.32
N ASN A 8 -0.06 -13.75 -0.49
CA ASN A 8 0.17 -14.69 0.61
C ASN A 8 1.61 -14.62 1.15
N ILE A 9 2.61 -14.38 0.28
CA ILE A 9 4.02 -14.22 0.65
C ILE A 9 4.28 -12.87 1.34
N LEU A 10 3.62 -11.80 0.89
CA LEU A 10 3.71 -10.48 1.52
C LEU A 10 3.04 -10.46 2.90
N GLY A 11 2.08 -11.35 3.17
CA GLY A 11 1.57 -11.58 4.52
C GLY A 11 0.79 -10.40 5.13
N ASN A 12 0.61 -10.41 6.45
CA ASN A 12 -0.15 -9.38 7.19
C ASN A 12 0.65 -8.11 7.48
N GLU A 13 1.96 -8.10 7.22
CA GLU A 13 2.83 -6.95 7.50
C GLU A 13 2.57 -5.73 6.58
N PHE A 14 1.90 -5.92 5.43
CA PHE A 14 1.52 -4.83 4.54
C PHE A 14 0.06 -4.42 4.72
N SER A 15 -0.14 -3.15 5.05
CA SER A 15 -1.45 -2.53 5.24
C SER A 15 -2.17 -2.30 3.91
N SER A 16 -1.42 -2.01 2.83
CA SER A 16 -2.00 -1.81 1.50
C SER A 16 -1.20 -2.55 0.43
N ILE A 17 -1.91 -3.21 -0.48
CA ILE A 17 -1.34 -3.96 -1.60
C ILE A 17 -2.10 -3.59 -2.87
N TYR A 18 -1.35 -3.10 -3.86
CA TYR A 18 -1.85 -2.73 -5.17
C TYR A 18 -1.09 -3.48 -6.25
N CYS A 19 -1.77 -3.76 -7.35
CA CYS A 19 -1.14 -4.26 -8.55
C CYS A 19 -1.34 -3.26 -9.69
N VAL A 20 -0.28 -2.99 -10.43
CA VAL A 20 -0.31 -2.07 -11.56
C VAL A 20 0.03 -2.83 -12.83
N ASN A 21 -0.77 -2.62 -13.86
CA ASN A 21 -0.46 -3.10 -15.20
C ASN A 21 0.59 -2.18 -15.85
N ARG A 22 1.65 -2.78 -16.38
CA ARG A 22 2.79 -2.10 -16.99
C ARG A 22 2.43 -1.30 -18.24
N GLN A 23 1.42 -1.73 -19.00
CA GLN A 23 1.08 -1.13 -20.29
C GLN A 23 0.23 0.14 -20.13
N ASP A 24 -0.84 0.07 -19.34
CA ASP A 24 -1.83 1.14 -19.19
C ASP A 24 -1.78 1.84 -17.83
N GLN A 25 -0.89 1.39 -16.93
CA GLN A 25 -0.77 1.87 -15.56
C GLN A 25 -2.05 1.75 -14.73
N TYR A 26 -2.97 0.86 -15.14
CA TYR A 26 -4.20 0.61 -14.40
C TYR A 26 -3.90 -0.04 -13.06
N ILE A 27 -4.52 0.48 -12.00
CA ILE A 27 -4.32 0.03 -10.63
C ILE A 27 -5.46 -0.89 -10.21
N GLN A 28 -5.11 -2.12 -9.85
CA GLN A 28 -6.00 -3.07 -9.19
C GLN A 28 -5.70 -3.11 -7.69
N ILE A 29 -6.71 -2.83 -6.87
CA ILE A 29 -6.61 -2.85 -5.40
C ILE A 29 -6.82 -4.28 -4.91
N TYR A 30 -5.88 -4.79 -4.13
CA TYR A 30 -5.97 -6.12 -3.51
C TYR A 30 -6.19 -6.04 -2.00
N ARG A 31 -5.59 -5.05 -1.34
CA ARG A 31 -5.79 -4.75 0.08
C ARG A 31 -5.63 -3.26 0.32
N HIS A 32 -6.53 -2.67 1.10
CA HIS A 32 -6.41 -1.31 1.61
C HIS A 32 -6.94 -1.30 3.04
N LEU A 33 -6.06 -1.15 4.04
CA LEU A 33 -6.42 -1.12 5.46
C LEU A 33 -6.34 0.27 6.08
N ASN A 34 -5.94 1.29 5.33
CA ASN A 34 -5.91 2.66 5.83
C ASN A 34 -7.19 3.38 5.44
N GLU A 35 -7.88 4.02 6.39
CA GLU A 35 -9.00 4.90 6.11
C GLU A 35 -8.49 6.28 5.67
N ASN A 36 -7.80 6.36 4.53
CA ASN A 36 -7.39 7.65 3.96
C ASN A 36 -8.35 8.02 2.83
N THR A 37 -9.46 8.67 3.21
CA THR A 37 -10.61 8.98 2.35
C THR A 37 -10.23 9.69 1.05
N GLU A 38 -9.20 10.54 1.07
CA GLU A 38 -8.71 11.28 -0.12
C GLU A 38 -8.00 10.36 -1.13
N LEU A 39 -7.30 9.31 -0.68
CA LEU A 39 -6.69 8.31 -1.57
C LEU A 39 -7.74 7.34 -2.12
N ASP A 40 -8.73 6.97 -1.31
CA ASP A 40 -9.85 6.15 -1.74
C ASP A 40 -10.69 6.84 -2.84
N GLU A 41 -10.97 8.13 -2.68
CA GLU A 41 -11.62 8.96 -3.71
C GLU A 41 -10.77 9.04 -4.99
N LEU A 42 -9.45 9.24 -4.85
CA LEU A 42 -8.53 9.33 -5.98
C LEU A 42 -8.43 8.03 -6.79
N MET A 43 -8.51 6.89 -6.11
CA MET A 43 -8.48 5.56 -6.71
C MET A 43 -9.80 5.20 -7.40
N ASN A 44 -10.93 5.66 -6.86
CA ASN A 44 -12.26 5.46 -7.46
C ASN A 44 -12.44 6.20 -8.80
N GLU A 45 -11.64 7.25 -9.07
CA GLU A 45 -11.68 8.00 -10.32
C GLU A 45 -10.95 7.32 -11.52
N LYS A 46 -10.55 6.05 -11.40
CA LYS A 46 -9.80 5.31 -12.46
C LYS A 46 -8.50 6.01 -12.90
N LYS A 47 -7.75 6.58 -11.96
CA LYS A 47 -6.49 7.27 -12.26
C LYS A 47 -5.34 6.29 -12.49
N THR A 48 -4.38 6.72 -13.31
CA THR A 48 -3.13 5.98 -13.57
C THR A 48 -2.24 5.96 -12.32
N TYR A 49 -1.35 4.97 -12.24
CA TYR A 49 -0.33 4.89 -11.19
C TYR A 49 0.43 6.22 -10.99
N GLU A 50 0.91 6.84 -12.06
CA GLU A 50 1.65 8.11 -12.00
C GLU A 50 0.87 9.22 -11.29
N THR A 51 -0.41 9.38 -11.61
CA THR A 51 -1.23 10.44 -11.01
C THR A 51 -1.45 10.18 -9.51
N VAL A 52 -1.72 8.91 -9.16
CA VAL A 52 -1.97 8.51 -7.77
C VAL A 52 -0.71 8.65 -6.92
N ILE A 53 0.44 8.17 -7.41
CA ILE A 53 1.69 8.19 -6.64
C ILE A 53 2.22 9.61 -6.47
N GLN A 54 2.10 10.46 -7.48
CA GLN A 54 2.51 11.86 -7.38
C GLN A 54 1.71 12.59 -6.28
N LYS A 55 0.37 12.46 -6.32
CA LYS A 55 -0.50 13.06 -5.31
C LYS A 55 -0.22 12.49 -3.91
N TYR A 56 0.02 11.19 -3.81
CA TYR A 56 0.41 10.55 -2.55
C TYR A 56 1.68 11.18 -1.97
N ILE A 57 2.72 11.37 -2.80
CA ILE A 57 4.00 11.95 -2.39
C ILE A 57 3.82 13.41 -1.94
N GLU A 58 3.07 14.20 -2.70
CA GLU A 58 2.83 15.61 -2.38
C GLU A 58 2.06 15.78 -1.05
N THR A 59 1.03 14.95 -0.82
CA THR A 59 0.16 15.08 0.36
C THR A 59 0.77 14.43 1.61
N ASN A 60 1.35 13.22 1.49
CA ASN A 60 1.67 12.39 2.65
C ASN A 60 3.17 12.30 2.94
N VAL A 61 4.04 12.33 1.93
CA VAL A 61 5.48 12.10 2.13
C VAL A 61 6.13 13.33 2.77
N PHE A 62 6.98 13.07 3.76
CA PHE A 62 7.76 14.08 4.46
C PHE A 62 8.65 14.85 3.46
N GLU A 63 8.71 16.17 3.60
CA GLU A 63 9.23 17.08 2.56
C GLU A 63 10.63 16.69 2.06
N GLU A 64 11.52 16.34 2.97
CA GLU A 64 12.90 15.93 2.68
C GLU A 64 12.98 14.63 1.86
N ASP A 65 11.98 13.75 1.97
CA ASP A 65 11.95 12.45 1.29
C ASP A 65 11.22 12.53 -0.07
N ARG A 66 10.54 13.64 -0.39
CA ARG A 66 9.72 13.77 -1.61
C ARG A 66 10.54 13.62 -2.88
N ASN A 67 11.67 14.30 -3.01
CA ASN A 67 12.52 14.20 -4.20
C ASN A 67 13.05 12.78 -4.41
N LYS A 68 13.47 12.13 -3.32
CA LYS A 68 13.89 10.72 -3.34
C LYS A 68 12.75 9.83 -3.81
N MET A 69 11.54 10.03 -3.26
CA MET A 69 10.36 9.25 -3.64
C MET A 69 9.99 9.47 -5.10
N LEU A 70 9.91 10.71 -5.59
CA LEU A 70 9.59 11.00 -7.00
C LEU A 70 10.52 10.26 -7.98
N VAL A 71 11.82 10.25 -7.70
CA VAL A 71 12.80 9.53 -8.55
C VAL A 71 12.65 8.02 -8.42
N ALA A 72 12.50 7.52 -7.18
CA ALA A 72 12.45 6.09 -6.90
C ALA A 72 11.11 5.43 -7.29
N THR A 73 10.04 6.22 -7.38
CA THR A 73 8.70 5.79 -7.80
C THR A 73 8.35 6.19 -9.22
N ASP A 74 9.28 6.78 -9.98
CA ASP A 74 9.08 6.97 -11.42
C ASP A 74 8.88 5.60 -12.08
N PHE A 75 7.83 5.48 -12.89
CA PHE A 75 7.40 4.18 -13.39
C PHE A 75 8.45 3.51 -14.28
N ASN A 76 9.17 4.31 -15.09
CA ASN A 76 10.24 3.80 -15.94
C ASN A 76 11.44 3.35 -15.11
N ASN A 77 11.78 4.09 -14.05
CA ASN A 77 12.84 3.71 -13.12
C ASN A 77 12.50 2.42 -12.38
N ILE A 78 11.27 2.28 -11.87
CA ILE A 78 10.79 1.04 -11.27
C ILE A 78 10.90 -0.11 -12.27
N CYS A 79 10.43 0.07 -13.50
CA CYS A 79 10.49 -0.97 -14.52
C CYS A 79 11.94 -1.42 -14.81
N LYS A 80 12.87 -0.48 -15.00
CA LYS A 80 14.29 -0.77 -15.23
C LYS A 80 14.91 -1.51 -14.05
N GLN A 81 14.63 -1.06 -12.83
CA GLN A 81 15.12 -1.72 -11.62
C GLN A 81 14.53 -3.13 -11.48
N LEU A 82 13.24 -3.29 -11.80
CA LEU A 82 12.57 -4.58 -11.85
C LEU A 82 12.97 -5.46 -13.04
N GLN A 83 13.78 -5.00 -13.98
CA GLN A 83 14.44 -5.91 -14.94
C GLN A 83 15.68 -6.54 -14.28
N LEU A 84 16.43 -5.75 -13.50
CA LEU A 84 17.66 -6.18 -12.83
C LEU A 84 17.40 -7.07 -11.62
N VAL A 85 16.43 -6.70 -10.77
CA VAL A 85 16.07 -7.43 -9.54
C VAL A 85 14.59 -7.78 -9.53
N SER A 86 14.21 -8.90 -8.92
CA SER A 86 12.79 -9.32 -8.88
C SER A 86 11.93 -8.45 -7.96
N GLN A 87 12.55 -7.82 -6.97
CA GLN A 87 11.89 -6.95 -6.01
C GLN A 87 12.90 -5.97 -5.38
N PHE A 88 12.40 -4.86 -4.84
CA PHE A 88 13.17 -3.94 -4.02
C PHE A 88 12.27 -3.20 -3.02
N THR A 89 12.87 -2.56 -2.02
CA THR A 89 12.17 -1.83 -0.97
C THR A 89 12.66 -0.39 -0.91
N ILE A 90 11.74 0.55 -0.75
CA ILE A 90 12.03 1.97 -0.54
C ILE A 90 11.51 2.35 0.86
N HIS A 91 12.42 2.91 1.67
CA HIS A 91 12.10 3.44 3.00
C HIS A 91 11.94 4.96 2.92
N TYR A 92 10.89 5.49 3.53
CA TYR A 92 10.54 6.90 3.51
C TYR A 92 9.71 7.27 4.73
N ARG A 93 9.54 8.56 5.00
CA ARG A 93 8.72 9.06 6.08
C ARG A 93 7.43 9.67 5.54
N ILE A 94 6.33 9.48 6.26
CA ILE A 94 5.08 10.20 6.03
C ILE A 94 4.77 11.15 7.17
N LYS A 95 4.06 12.23 6.86
CA LYS A 95 3.50 13.15 7.85
C LYS A 95 2.09 12.71 8.20
N ASN A 96 1.86 12.44 9.49
CA ASN A 96 0.53 12.15 10.03
C ASN A 96 0.19 13.17 11.12
N GLY A 97 -0.46 14.27 10.74
CA GLY A 97 -0.65 15.41 11.65
C GLY A 97 0.70 16.02 12.06
N ASN A 98 1.04 15.92 13.34
CA ASN A 98 2.32 16.39 13.89
C ASN A 98 3.39 15.28 13.98
N ASP A 99 3.00 14.02 13.75
CA ASP A 99 3.89 12.88 13.84
C ASP A 99 4.55 12.57 12.50
N ILE A 100 5.75 12.01 12.58
CA ILE A 100 6.51 11.51 11.43
C ILE A 100 6.61 10.00 11.59
N LEU A 101 6.01 9.26 10.66
CA LEU A 101 6.00 7.81 10.68
C LEU A 101 6.90 7.27 9.56
N ARG A 102 7.70 6.26 9.88
CA ARG A 102 8.52 5.49 8.95
C ARG A 102 7.65 4.49 8.22
N TYR A 103 7.77 4.50 6.91
CA TYR A 103 7.07 3.60 6.02
C TYR A 103 8.07 2.95 5.08
N ARG A 104 7.74 1.73 4.66
CA ARG A 104 8.41 1.04 3.57
C ARG A 104 7.42 0.67 2.48
N MET A 105 7.84 0.88 1.24
CA MET A 105 7.15 0.43 0.04
C MET A 105 7.98 -0.66 -0.62
N LYS A 106 7.42 -1.86 -0.74
CA LYS A 106 8.02 -2.97 -1.49
C LYS A 106 7.43 -3.03 -2.88
N CYS A 107 8.29 -3.09 -3.88
CA CYS A 107 7.94 -3.23 -5.29
C CYS A 107 8.41 -4.60 -5.77
N ALA A 108 7.55 -5.37 -6.45
CA ALA A 108 7.91 -6.67 -6.99
C ALA A 108 7.29 -6.91 -8.36
N ARG A 109 8.05 -7.52 -9.28
CA ARG A 109 7.53 -7.91 -10.60
C ARG A 109 6.80 -9.25 -10.51
N ILE A 110 5.71 -9.38 -11.28
CA ILE A 110 5.04 -10.67 -11.48
C ILE A 110 5.47 -11.24 -12.83
N GLY A 111 6.33 -12.25 -12.80
CA GLY A 111 6.86 -12.90 -14.00
C GLY A 111 8.36 -12.69 -14.17
N ASN A 112 8.83 -12.89 -15.40
CA ASN A 112 10.26 -12.83 -15.72
C ASN A 112 10.71 -11.39 -15.98
N ALA A 113 12.02 -11.14 -15.86
CA ALA A 113 12.61 -9.80 -16.02
C ALA A 113 12.20 -9.12 -17.33
N ASP A 114 12.16 -9.88 -18.43
CA ASP A 114 11.89 -9.31 -19.75
C ASP A 114 10.41 -9.23 -20.11
N THR A 115 9.56 -10.01 -19.42
CA THR A 115 8.17 -10.26 -19.85
C THR A 115 7.12 -9.94 -18.79
N PHE A 116 7.51 -9.34 -17.66
CA PHE A 116 6.52 -8.97 -16.64
C PHE A 116 5.60 -7.86 -17.16
N GLU A 117 4.30 -8.08 -16.96
CA GLU A 117 3.24 -7.13 -17.30
C GLU A 117 2.61 -6.51 -16.05
N LYS A 118 2.90 -7.06 -14.88
CA LYS A 118 2.31 -6.63 -13.62
C LYS A 118 3.37 -6.38 -12.57
N ILE A 119 3.14 -5.34 -11.79
CA ILE A 119 3.99 -4.93 -10.67
C ILE A 119 3.11 -4.88 -9.43
N VAL A 120 3.60 -5.42 -8.32
CA VAL A 120 2.96 -5.31 -7.00
C VAL A 120 3.66 -4.23 -6.20
N PHE A 121 2.86 -3.33 -5.63
CA PHE A 121 3.28 -2.32 -4.68
C PHE A 121 2.63 -2.62 -3.33
N ALA A 122 3.46 -2.80 -2.32
CA ALA A 122 3.00 -3.14 -0.97
C ALA A 122 3.55 -2.13 0.04
N PHE A 123 2.68 -1.57 0.86
CA PHE A 123 2.99 -0.50 1.81
C PHE A 123 2.83 -1.00 3.24
N ALA A 124 3.82 -0.70 4.08
CA ALA A 124 3.83 -1.06 5.49
C ALA A 124 4.42 0.07 6.32
N SER A 125 3.86 0.31 7.50
CA SER A 125 4.48 1.15 8.51
C SER A 125 5.59 0.37 9.22
N GLU A 126 6.74 1.01 9.42
CA GLU A 126 7.90 0.42 10.12
C GLU A 126 7.89 0.75 11.60
N ASP A 127 7.23 1.84 12.00
CA ASP A 127 7.01 2.16 13.41
C ASP A 127 5.85 1.35 14.01
N SER A 128 5.33 0.35 13.27
CA SER A 128 4.19 -0.50 13.63
C SER A 128 4.60 -1.94 13.91
N ASP A 129 5.36 -2.16 14.98
CA ASP A 129 5.22 -3.39 15.78
C ASP A 129 3.91 -3.38 16.62
N ILE A 130 3.10 -2.32 16.54
CA ILE A 130 1.88 -2.14 17.33
C ILE A 130 0.78 -1.59 16.40
N ARG A 131 -0.05 -2.47 15.83
CA ARG A 131 -1.44 -2.15 15.42
C ARG A 131 -2.25 -3.34 14.88
N LEU A 132 -1.62 -4.49 14.65
CA LEU A 132 -2.37 -5.73 14.44
C LEU A 132 -3.00 -6.28 15.73
N ASP A 133 -2.43 -5.96 16.89
CA ASP A 133 -2.97 -6.39 18.19
C ASP A 133 -4.11 -5.51 18.73
N GLU A 134 -4.21 -4.23 18.38
CA GLU A 134 -5.35 -3.40 18.84
C GLU A 134 -6.66 -3.70 18.10
N LEU A 135 -6.60 -4.22 16.87
CA LEU A 135 -7.79 -4.70 16.15
C LEU A 135 -8.02 -6.22 16.33
N GLY A 136 -7.01 -6.98 16.75
CA GLY A 136 -7.08 -8.42 16.97
C GLY A 136 -7.35 -8.87 18.42
N ILE A 137 -6.99 -8.06 19.44
CA ILE A 137 -7.11 -8.45 20.86
C ILE A 137 -8.34 -7.81 21.56
N MET A 138 -9.07 -6.88 20.92
CA MET A 138 -10.35 -6.38 21.47
C MET A 138 -11.56 -7.31 21.26
N ASN A 139 -11.37 -8.59 20.90
CA ASN A 139 -12.48 -9.54 20.69
C ASN A 139 -12.45 -10.79 21.56
N LEU A 140 -11.60 -10.91 22.59
CA LEU A 140 -11.71 -12.07 23.50
C LEU A 140 -11.25 -11.80 24.94
N SER A 141 -11.94 -10.91 25.66
CA SER A 141 -12.05 -11.03 27.12
C SER A 141 -13.43 -10.57 27.60
N SER A 142 -14.26 -11.56 27.81
CA SER A 142 -15.57 -11.52 28.43
C SER A 142 -15.53 -10.97 29.85
N THR A 143 -16.24 -9.87 30.12
CA THR A 143 -17.18 -9.79 31.25
C THR A 143 -18.33 -8.89 30.84
N GLY A 144 -19.54 -9.41 31.01
CA GLY A 144 -20.70 -9.01 30.24
C GLY A 144 -21.29 -7.66 30.61
N GLU A 145 -21.62 -6.87 29.59
CA GLU A 145 -22.87 -6.10 29.54
C GLU A 145 -23.16 -5.74 28.07
N LYS A 146 -24.39 -6.05 27.65
CA LYS A 146 -24.90 -5.92 26.28
C LYS A 146 -24.58 -4.54 25.66
N ARG A 147 -23.78 -4.49 24.60
CA ARG A 147 -23.79 -3.37 23.64
C ARG A 147 -23.86 -3.89 22.21
N LYS A 148 -24.89 -3.40 21.52
CA LYS A 148 -25.33 -3.79 20.18
C LYS A 148 -24.19 -3.72 19.18
N SER A 149 -23.94 -4.83 18.47
CA SER A 149 -23.06 -4.86 17.30
C SER A 149 -23.46 -3.79 16.30
N ILE A 150 -22.51 -2.96 15.90
CA ILE A 150 -22.67 -1.97 14.82
C ILE A 150 -22.61 -2.61 13.42
N PHE A 151 -22.69 -3.93 13.33
CA PHE A 151 -22.72 -4.72 12.08
C PHE A 151 -24.07 -4.66 11.33
N SER A 152 -24.80 -3.54 11.34
CA SER A 152 -26.11 -3.47 10.66
C SER A 152 -26.47 -2.20 9.90
N LEU A 153 -25.54 -1.28 9.61
CA LEU A 153 -25.84 -0.20 8.66
C LEU A 153 -24.89 -0.25 7.45
N LEU A 154 -25.31 -1.00 6.43
CA LEU A 154 -25.33 -0.62 5.00
C LEU A 154 -25.54 -1.87 4.12
N ILE A 155 -26.69 -2.52 4.31
CA ILE A 155 -27.38 -3.21 3.22
C ILE A 155 -28.83 -2.74 3.26
N LYS A 156 -29.15 -1.85 2.33
CA LYS A 156 -30.44 -1.79 1.68
C LYS A 156 -30.19 -1.66 0.18
#